data_AF-A0A4Y2BUE4-F1
#
_entry.id   AF-A0A4Y2BUE4-F1
#
_cell.length_a   1.000
_cell.length_b   1.000
_cell.length_c   1.000
_cell.angle_alpha   90.00
_cell.angle_beta   90.00
_cell.angle_gamma   90.00
#
_symmetry.space_group_name_H-M   'P 1'
#
loop_
_entity.id
_entity.type
_entity.pdbx_description
1 polymer ?
#
loop_
_entity_poly.entity_id
_entity_poly.type
_entity_poly.pdbx_seq_one_letter_code
_entity_poly.pdbx_strand_id
1 'polypeptide(L)'
;LDVKQTHFPLFHKASTAPVVFYQVFNLHRSLYSQYVPVFTDGSKSTNYVGCSVAFPDSVSAYRLNAALSIYTAEAAAISCALQRISSENTRQFCIYTDSICVLQSLQQTESSNNPVICDILLQMEDLRNKGFGILFCWVPSHTGIKGNELADSAAKSALVPLNSAVPLSDVTCFIRKHINKMWQQLWDLQEQNKLHSLKPFLGRWPGVPVRRKDVILTRLRIGHTRFTHKHLLFAETAPIYALHAKHLIQFFIF
;
A
#
# COMPACT_ATOMS: atom_id res chain seq x y z
N LEU A 1 -0.46 -3.18 -25.56
CA LEU A 1 -0.16 -2.17 -24.53
C LEU A 1 1.15 -1.52 -24.88
N ASP A 2 1.14 -0.30 -25.41
CA ASP A 2 2.38 0.43 -25.68
C ASP A 2 2.79 1.16 -24.38
N VAL A 3 3.09 0.38 -23.33
CA VAL A 3 3.73 0.90 -22.12
C VAL A 3 5.16 1.17 -22.51
N LYS A 4 5.41 2.35 -23.07
CA LYS A 4 6.76 2.83 -23.29
C LYS A 4 7.35 3.08 -21.92
N GLN A 5 8.10 2.09 -21.43
CA GLN A 5 8.95 2.25 -20.26
C GLN A 5 9.90 3.40 -20.58
N THR A 6 9.56 4.54 -20.03
CA THR A 6 10.47 5.66 -19.87
C THR A 6 11.71 5.19 -19.11
N HIS A 7 12.84 5.86 -19.30
CA HIS A 7 14.10 5.49 -18.64
C HIS A 7 14.08 5.66 -17.10
N PHE A 8 12.97 6.12 -16.51
CA PHE A 8 12.84 6.37 -15.08
C PHE A 8 13.10 5.15 -14.17
N PRO A 9 12.72 3.90 -14.50
CA PRO A 9 12.99 2.73 -13.66
C PRO A 9 14.48 2.36 -13.57
N LEU A 10 15.34 2.94 -14.42
CA LEU A 10 16.80 2.74 -14.36
C LEU A 10 17.45 3.50 -13.20
N PHE A 11 16.74 4.47 -12.61
CA PHE A 11 17.23 5.30 -11.53
C PHE A 11 16.65 4.88 -10.19
N HIS A 12 17.50 4.66 -9.19
CA HIS A 12 17.04 4.37 -7.84
C HIS A 12 16.65 5.67 -7.13
N LYS A 13 15.37 5.78 -6.71
CA LYS A 13 14.81 7.01 -6.11
C LYS A 13 15.62 7.51 -4.90
N ALA A 14 16.15 6.60 -4.08
CA ALA A 14 16.90 6.96 -2.88
C ALA A 14 18.29 7.59 -3.15
N SER A 15 18.87 7.35 -4.33
CA SER A 15 20.24 7.78 -4.66
C SER A 15 20.31 8.78 -5.81
N THR A 16 19.16 9.12 -6.40
CA THR A 16 19.08 10.00 -7.57
C THR A 16 18.50 11.35 -7.16
N ALA A 17 19.20 12.44 -7.48
CA ALA A 17 18.74 13.78 -7.13
C ALA A 17 17.41 14.11 -7.84
N PRO A 18 16.44 14.76 -7.16
CA PRO A 18 15.14 15.11 -7.74
C PRO A 18 15.21 15.87 -9.08
N VAL A 19 16.24 16.71 -9.25
CA VAL A 19 16.47 17.47 -10.49
C VAL A 19 16.69 16.57 -11.71
N VAL A 20 17.29 15.38 -11.53
CA VAL A 20 17.51 14.42 -12.62
C VAL A 20 16.18 13.89 -13.11
N PHE A 21 15.29 13.51 -12.20
CA PHE A 21 13.95 13.05 -12.55
C PHE A 21 13.15 14.16 -13.25
N TYR A 22 13.27 15.40 -12.79
CA TYR A 22 12.64 16.54 -13.44
C TYR A 22 13.17 16.75 -14.88
N GLN A 23 14.48 16.63 -15.11
CA GLN A 23 15.09 16.73 -16.45
C GLN A 23 14.65 15.60 -17.38
N VAL A 24 14.65 14.35 -16.91
CA VAL A 24 14.19 13.19 -17.69
C VAL A 24 12.71 13.34 -18.04
N PHE A 25 11.89 13.87 -17.12
CA PHE A 25 10.50 14.20 -17.38
C PHE A 25 10.33 15.27 -18.45
N ASN A 26 11.09 16.36 -18.40
CA ASN A 26 11.02 17.39 -19.43
C ASN A 26 11.46 16.89 -20.80
N LEU A 27 12.50 16.06 -20.86
CA LEU A 27 12.93 15.41 -22.11
C LEU A 27 11.81 14.51 -22.66
N HIS A 28 11.22 13.67 -21.82
CA HIS A 28 10.08 12.86 -22.21
C HIS A 28 8.91 13.72 -22.71
N ARG A 29 8.60 14.83 -22.03
CA ARG A 29 7.57 15.78 -22.48
C ARG A 29 7.85 16.40 -23.83
N SER A 30 9.11 16.73 -24.13
CA SER A 30 9.49 17.24 -25.46
C SER A 30 9.28 16.19 -26.57
N LEU A 31 9.57 14.92 -26.30
CA LEU A 31 9.43 13.82 -27.27
C LEU A 31 7.97 13.48 -27.56
N TYR A 32 7.09 13.65 -26.57
CA TYR A 32 5.65 13.38 -26.67
C TYR A 32 4.83 14.66 -26.58
N SER A 33 5.32 15.75 -27.16
CA SER A 33 4.69 17.08 -27.06
C SER A 33 3.26 17.11 -27.61
N GLN A 34 2.95 16.28 -28.61
CA GLN A 34 1.61 16.10 -29.17
C GLN A 34 0.63 15.35 -28.25
N TYR A 35 1.12 14.64 -27.23
CA TYR A 35 0.28 13.94 -26.27
C TYR A 35 -0.09 14.88 -25.13
N VAL A 36 -1.39 14.94 -24.80
CA VAL A 36 -1.91 15.67 -23.66
C VAL A 36 -1.45 14.96 -22.37
N PRO A 37 -0.74 15.64 -21.45
CA PRO A 37 -0.29 15.04 -20.21
C PRO A 37 -1.44 14.98 -19.19
N VAL A 38 -1.69 13.80 -18.65
CA VAL A 38 -2.69 13.56 -17.60
C VAL A 38 -1.98 12.93 -16.42
N PHE A 39 -2.14 13.48 -15.23
CA PHE A 39 -1.53 12.95 -14.00
C PHE A 39 -2.59 12.29 -13.14
N THR A 40 -2.24 11.18 -12.51
CA THR A 40 -3.15 10.42 -11.65
C THR A 40 -2.45 10.10 -10.35
N ASP A 41 -3.18 10.16 -9.24
CA ASP A 41 -2.66 9.82 -7.92
C ASP A 41 -3.75 9.21 -7.04
N GLY A 42 -3.36 8.24 -6.21
CA GLY A 42 -4.18 7.65 -5.17
C GLY A 42 -3.64 8.03 -3.79
N SER A 43 -4.52 8.47 -2.89
CA SER A 43 -4.14 8.80 -1.52
C SER A 43 -4.87 7.92 -0.53
N LYS A 44 -4.15 7.44 0.49
CA LYS A 44 -4.73 6.70 1.62
C LYS A 44 -4.17 7.18 2.95
N SER A 45 -5.07 7.50 3.87
CA SER A 45 -4.79 7.65 5.30
C SER A 45 -5.70 6.73 6.12
N THR A 46 -5.70 6.86 7.45
CA THR A 46 -6.38 5.91 8.36
C THR A 46 -7.87 5.77 8.08
N ASN A 47 -8.56 6.89 7.80
CA ASN A 47 -10.01 6.93 7.59
C ASN A 47 -10.37 7.51 6.22
N TYR A 48 -9.38 7.69 5.36
CA TYR A 48 -9.54 8.40 4.11
C TYR A 48 -8.85 7.65 2.98
N VAL A 49 -9.54 7.57 1.86
CA VAL A 49 -9.03 7.13 0.58
C VAL A 49 -9.61 8.08 -0.46
N GLY A 50 -8.76 8.58 -1.34
CA GLY A 50 -9.16 9.42 -2.46
C GLY A 50 -8.31 9.09 -3.68
N CYS A 51 -8.82 9.45 -4.84
CA CYS A 51 -8.06 9.45 -6.08
C CYS A 51 -8.25 10.79 -6.79
N SER A 52 -7.32 11.13 -7.66
CA SER A 52 -7.43 12.33 -8.48
C SER A 52 -6.90 12.11 -9.89
N VAL A 53 -7.35 13.00 -10.77
CA VAL A 53 -6.89 13.11 -12.14
C VAL A 53 -6.68 14.59 -12.45
N ALA A 54 -5.46 14.96 -12.81
CA ALA A 54 -5.10 16.30 -13.21
C ALA A 54 -4.82 16.35 -14.72
N PHE A 55 -5.73 16.97 -15.46
CA PHE A 55 -5.54 17.43 -16.82
C PHE A 55 -4.86 18.81 -16.82
N PRO A 56 -4.37 19.30 -17.98
CA PRO A 56 -3.76 20.63 -18.05
C PRO A 56 -4.73 21.76 -17.70
N ASP A 57 -6.01 21.58 -17.97
CA ASP A 57 -7.08 22.58 -17.82
C ASP A 57 -7.94 22.39 -16.57
N SER A 58 -7.91 21.19 -15.96
CA SER A 58 -8.85 20.80 -14.93
C SER A 58 -8.30 19.71 -14.02
N VAL A 59 -8.75 19.71 -12.76
CA VAL A 59 -8.42 18.65 -11.79
C VAL A 59 -9.71 18.10 -11.22
N SER A 60 -9.88 16.79 -11.33
CA SER A 60 -10.98 16.05 -10.73
C SER A 60 -10.45 15.22 -9.57
N ALA A 61 -11.17 15.20 -8.45
CA ALA A 61 -10.78 14.42 -7.28
C ALA A 61 -12.01 13.76 -6.66
N TYR A 62 -11.88 12.48 -6.33
CA TYR A 62 -12.96 11.66 -5.82
C TYR A 62 -12.61 10.98 -4.51
N ARG A 63 -13.53 11.06 -3.57
CA ARG A 63 -13.52 10.38 -2.28
C ARG A 63 -13.96 8.93 -2.50
N LEU A 64 -13.09 8.00 -2.14
CA LEU A 64 -13.34 6.57 -2.24
C LEU A 64 -13.69 5.95 -0.88
N ASN A 65 -14.17 4.72 -0.90
CA ASN A 65 -14.43 3.94 0.32
C ASN A 65 -13.14 3.75 1.13
N ALA A 66 -13.18 4.05 2.43
CA ALA A 66 -12.03 3.95 3.33
C ALA A 66 -11.42 2.54 3.45
N ALA A 67 -12.19 1.49 3.08
CA ALA A 67 -11.71 0.11 3.05
C ALA A 67 -10.69 -0.15 1.93
N LEU A 68 -10.73 0.61 0.83
CA LEU A 68 -9.88 0.40 -0.34
C LEU A 68 -8.41 0.53 -0.01
N SER A 69 -7.57 -0.32 -0.60
CA SER A 69 -6.12 -0.22 -0.47
C SER A 69 -5.56 0.96 -1.26
N ILE A 70 -4.33 1.37 -0.93
CA ILE A 70 -3.61 2.38 -1.73
C ILE A 70 -3.49 1.94 -3.18
N TYR A 71 -3.19 0.65 -3.42
CA TYR A 71 -3.13 0.07 -4.75
C TYR A 71 -4.44 0.26 -5.54
N THR A 72 -5.60 0.02 -4.90
CA THR A 72 -6.89 0.20 -5.57
C THR A 72 -7.23 1.68 -5.78
N ALA A 73 -6.79 2.57 -4.89
CA ALA A 73 -6.95 4.02 -5.09
C ALA A 73 -6.16 4.53 -6.31
N GLU A 74 -4.92 4.07 -6.47
CA GLU A 74 -4.09 4.35 -7.64
C GLU A 74 -4.72 3.82 -8.94
N ALA A 75 -5.21 2.58 -8.91
CA ALA A 75 -5.90 2.00 -10.06
C ALA A 75 -7.20 2.75 -10.39
N ALA A 76 -7.97 3.15 -9.38
CA ALA A 76 -9.16 3.96 -9.56
C ALA A 76 -8.84 5.34 -10.18
N ALA A 77 -7.72 5.96 -9.82
CA ALA A 77 -7.25 7.21 -10.44
C ALA A 77 -7.06 7.04 -11.95
N ILE A 78 -6.42 5.94 -12.38
CA ILE A 78 -6.26 5.60 -13.80
C ILE A 78 -7.61 5.36 -14.47
N SER A 79 -8.51 4.60 -13.83
CA SER A 79 -9.84 4.35 -14.40
C SER A 79 -10.63 5.65 -14.60
N CYS A 80 -10.62 6.57 -13.62
CA CYS A 80 -11.22 7.89 -13.76
C CYS A 80 -10.58 8.70 -14.91
N ALA A 81 -9.27 8.58 -15.11
CA ALA A 81 -8.59 9.25 -16.21
C ALA A 81 -9.07 8.71 -17.57
N LEU A 82 -9.19 7.39 -17.72
CA LEU A 82 -9.69 6.77 -18.95
C LEU A 82 -11.15 7.15 -19.23
N GLN A 83 -11.99 7.15 -18.20
CA GLN A 83 -13.37 7.62 -18.31
C GLN A 83 -13.44 9.07 -18.78
N ARG A 84 -12.63 9.96 -18.20
CA ARG A 84 -12.59 11.37 -18.64
C ARG A 84 -12.07 11.49 -20.07
N ILE A 85 -11.00 10.76 -20.43
CA ILE A 85 -10.43 10.72 -21.79
C ILE A 85 -11.49 10.30 -22.82
N SER A 86 -12.39 9.37 -22.49
CA SER A 86 -13.42 8.91 -23.44
C SER A 86 -14.36 10.01 -23.94
N SER A 87 -14.48 11.10 -23.17
CA SER A 87 -15.29 12.28 -23.49
C SER A 87 -14.52 13.38 -24.24
N GLU A 88 -13.22 13.19 -24.47
CA GLU A 88 -12.37 14.19 -25.11
C GLU A 88 -12.39 14.12 -26.64
N ASN A 89 -12.22 15.28 -27.27
CA ASN A 89 -12.06 15.38 -28.72
C ASN A 89 -10.64 15.05 -29.17
N THR A 90 -9.65 15.34 -28.31
CA THR A 90 -8.25 14.96 -28.55
C THR A 90 -8.11 13.44 -28.45
N ARG A 91 -7.17 12.87 -29.23
CA ARG A 91 -7.01 11.41 -29.34
C ARG A 91 -5.69 10.90 -28.77
N GLN A 92 -4.78 11.77 -28.36
CA GLN A 92 -3.45 11.39 -27.88
C GLN A 92 -3.22 11.85 -26.44
N PHE A 93 -3.07 10.90 -25.52
CA PHE A 93 -2.89 11.16 -24.09
C PHE A 93 -1.70 10.40 -23.52
N CYS A 94 -0.99 11.03 -22.60
CA CYS A 94 0.06 10.38 -21.82
C CYS A 94 -0.33 10.46 -20.34
N ILE A 95 -0.67 9.31 -19.75
CA ILE A 95 -1.02 9.15 -18.36
C ILE A 95 0.25 8.94 -17.54
N TYR A 96 0.49 9.84 -16.60
CA TYR A 96 1.58 9.81 -15.63
C TYR A 96 1.05 9.36 -14.28
N THR A 97 1.64 8.30 -13.73
CA THR A 97 1.32 7.75 -12.40
C THR A 97 2.61 7.43 -11.66
N ASP A 98 2.61 7.55 -10.34
CA ASP A 98 3.72 7.12 -9.51
C ASP A 98 3.58 5.66 -9.01
N SER A 99 2.49 5.00 -9.39
CA SER A 99 2.21 3.62 -9.00
C SER A 99 2.77 2.60 -9.99
N ILE A 100 4.04 2.23 -9.81
CA ILE A 100 4.68 1.19 -10.61
C ILE A 100 3.96 -0.16 -10.51
N CYS A 101 3.39 -0.47 -9.34
CA CYS A 101 2.66 -1.72 -9.10
C CYS A 101 1.42 -1.84 -9.99
N VAL A 102 0.68 -0.75 -10.19
CA VAL A 102 -0.51 -0.76 -11.06
C VAL A 102 -0.08 -0.90 -12.52
N LEU A 103 0.98 -0.20 -12.96
CA LEU A 103 1.52 -0.35 -14.31
C LEU A 103 2.00 -1.78 -14.60
N GLN A 104 2.69 -2.41 -13.66
CA GLN A 104 3.10 -3.82 -13.77
C GLN A 104 1.89 -4.76 -13.88
N SER A 105 0.83 -4.48 -13.12
CA SER A 105 -0.41 -5.26 -13.17
C SER A 105 -1.11 -5.15 -14.52
N LEU A 106 -1.12 -3.94 -15.11
CA LEU A 106 -1.69 -3.72 -16.45
C LEU A 106 -0.89 -4.43 -17.55
N GLN A 107 0.42 -4.62 -17.37
CA GLN A 107 1.25 -5.39 -18.30
C GLN A 107 1.01 -6.91 -18.22
N GLN A 108 0.53 -7.42 -17.07
CA GLN A 108 0.30 -8.84 -16.82
C GLN A 108 -1.16 -9.22 -17.14
N THR A 109 -1.58 -8.99 -18.40
CA THR A 109 -2.97 -9.11 -18.89
C THR A 109 -3.64 -10.48 -18.64
N GLU A 110 -2.87 -11.55 -18.47
CA GLU A 110 -3.37 -12.93 -18.35
C GLU A 110 -3.57 -13.39 -16.89
N SER A 111 -3.17 -12.60 -15.88
CA SER A 111 -3.04 -13.11 -14.49
C SER A 111 -3.74 -12.29 -13.41
N SER A 112 -4.30 -11.13 -13.74
CA SER A 112 -4.88 -10.24 -12.73
C SER A 112 -6.30 -10.65 -12.35
N ASN A 113 -6.48 -11.36 -11.24
CA ASN A 113 -7.80 -11.56 -10.60
C ASN A 113 -8.36 -10.28 -9.94
N ASN A 114 -7.76 -9.11 -10.20
CA ASN A 114 -8.22 -7.86 -9.61
C ASN A 114 -9.28 -7.21 -10.51
N PRO A 115 -10.53 -7.07 -10.05
CA PRO A 115 -11.63 -6.57 -10.87
C PRO A 115 -11.39 -5.15 -11.40
N VAL A 116 -10.66 -4.31 -10.66
CA VAL A 116 -10.36 -2.93 -11.08
C VAL A 116 -9.38 -2.91 -12.24
N ILE A 117 -8.38 -3.81 -12.23
CA ILE A 117 -7.44 -3.94 -13.36
C ILE A 117 -8.16 -4.45 -14.60
N CYS A 118 -9.06 -5.43 -14.45
CA CYS A 118 -9.87 -5.91 -15.57
C CYS A 118 -10.72 -4.79 -16.19
N ASP A 119 -11.37 -3.96 -15.37
CA ASP A 119 -12.16 -2.83 -15.87
C ASP A 119 -11.30 -1.81 -16.63
N ILE A 120 -10.10 -1.49 -16.11
CA ILE A 120 -9.15 -0.61 -16.80
C ILE A 120 -8.74 -1.21 -18.14
N LEU A 121 -8.43 -2.50 -18.21
CA LEU A 121 -8.05 -3.16 -19.46
C LEU A 121 -9.18 -3.11 -20.49
N LEU A 122 -10.44 -3.30 -20.07
CA LEU A 122 -11.62 -3.17 -20.95
C LEU A 122 -11.81 -1.72 -21.43
N GLN A 123 -11.67 -0.73 -20.55
CA GLN A 123 -11.74 0.69 -20.92
C GLN A 123 -10.65 1.07 -21.93
N MET A 124 -9.43 0.56 -21.73
CA MET A 124 -8.32 0.77 -22.66
C MET A 124 -8.57 0.15 -24.03
N GLU A 125 -9.14 -1.05 -24.06
CA GLU A 125 -9.49 -1.72 -25.32
C GLU A 125 -10.57 -0.96 -26.09
N ASP A 126 -11.62 -0.51 -25.41
CA ASP A 126 -12.68 0.31 -25.99
C ASP A 126 -12.13 1.65 -26.55
N LEU A 127 -11.29 2.34 -25.78
CA LEU A 127 -10.64 3.58 -26.22
C LEU A 127 -9.72 3.35 -27.42
N ARG A 128 -8.96 2.25 -27.44
CA ARG A 128 -8.12 1.88 -28.58
C ARG A 128 -8.97 1.67 -29.83
N ASN A 129 -10.09 0.96 -29.72
CA ASN A 129 -11.01 0.71 -30.83
C ASN A 129 -11.67 1.99 -31.35
N LYS A 130 -11.80 3.02 -30.49
CA LYS A 130 -12.24 4.38 -30.86
C LYS A 130 -11.13 5.26 -31.43
N GLY A 131 -9.91 4.74 -31.61
CA GLY A 131 -8.78 5.46 -32.19
C GLY A 131 -8.00 6.34 -31.22
N PHE A 132 -8.14 6.15 -29.91
CA PHE A 132 -7.32 6.85 -28.92
C PHE A 132 -5.93 6.20 -28.79
N GLY A 133 -4.89 7.02 -28.86
CA GLY A 133 -3.52 6.67 -28.51
C GLY A 133 -3.21 7.06 -27.07
N ILE A 134 -3.13 6.06 -26.18
CA ILE A 134 -2.87 6.28 -24.75
C ILE A 134 -1.52 5.66 -24.37
N LEU A 135 -0.63 6.49 -23.84
CA LEU A 135 0.67 6.09 -23.31
C LEU A 135 0.65 6.13 -21.79
N PHE A 136 1.28 5.15 -21.15
CA PHE A 136 1.48 5.14 -19.71
C PHE A 136 2.94 5.39 -19.38
N CYS A 137 3.18 6.30 -18.44
CA CYS A 137 4.51 6.66 -17.98
C CYS A 137 4.55 6.64 -16.45
N TRP A 138 5.54 5.94 -15.89
CA TRP A 138 5.83 6.07 -14.47
C TRP A 138 6.56 7.39 -14.19
N VAL A 139 6.20 8.08 -13.11
CA VAL A 139 6.94 9.25 -12.60
C VAL A 139 7.18 9.08 -11.10
N PRO A 140 8.33 9.51 -10.57
CA PRO A 140 8.54 9.46 -9.13
C PRO A 140 7.70 10.52 -8.41
N SER A 141 7.06 10.14 -7.31
CA SER A 141 6.40 11.10 -6.42
C SER A 141 7.41 12.01 -5.70
N HIS A 142 6.97 13.24 -5.42
CA HIS A 142 7.70 14.27 -4.66
C HIS A 142 9.03 14.74 -5.29
N THR A 143 9.07 14.89 -6.61
CA THR A 143 10.26 15.38 -7.34
C THR A 143 10.06 16.73 -8.03
N GLY A 144 9.08 17.55 -7.65
CA GLY A 144 8.87 18.88 -8.26
C GLY A 144 8.07 18.87 -9.57
N ILE A 145 7.52 17.72 -9.98
CA ILE A 145 6.69 17.64 -11.19
C ILE A 145 5.30 18.19 -10.84
N LYS A 146 5.04 19.44 -11.25
CA LYS A 146 3.82 20.19 -10.90
C LYS A 146 2.52 19.39 -11.08
N GLY A 147 2.36 18.69 -12.21
CA GLY A 147 1.15 17.90 -12.47
C GLY A 147 0.96 16.75 -11.48
N ASN A 148 2.04 16.08 -11.09
CA ASN A 148 2.00 15.00 -10.09
C ASN A 148 1.72 15.56 -8.69
N GLU A 149 2.30 16.70 -8.33
CA GLU A 149 2.05 17.34 -7.04
C GLU A 149 0.61 17.86 -6.93
N LEU A 150 0.04 18.37 -8.02
CA LEU A 150 -1.37 18.74 -8.10
C LEU A 150 -2.28 17.51 -7.92
N ALA A 151 -1.98 16.39 -8.59
CA ALA A 151 -2.73 15.15 -8.42
C ALA A 151 -2.64 14.65 -6.96
N ASP A 152 -1.44 14.56 -6.38
CA ASP A 152 -1.23 14.13 -4.98
C ASP A 152 -1.99 15.02 -3.98
N SER A 153 -1.91 16.35 -4.15
CA SER A 153 -2.65 17.28 -3.29
C SER A 153 -4.16 17.10 -3.43
N ALA A 154 -4.67 16.98 -4.66
CA ALA A 154 -6.09 16.83 -4.92
C ALA A 154 -6.63 15.48 -4.41
N ALA A 155 -5.86 14.40 -4.54
CA ALA A 155 -6.21 13.08 -4.05
C ALA A 155 -6.31 13.06 -2.52
N LYS A 156 -5.51 13.87 -1.80
CA LYS A 156 -5.57 14.03 -0.33
C LYS A 156 -6.77 14.83 0.15
N SER A 157 -7.33 15.71 -0.68
CA SER A 157 -8.43 16.63 -0.33
C SER A 157 -9.74 16.34 -1.07
N ALA A 158 -9.89 15.17 -1.66
CA ALA A 158 -11.08 14.78 -2.41
C ALA A 158 -12.31 14.67 -1.51
N LEU A 159 -13.39 15.35 -1.91
CA LEU A 159 -14.65 15.38 -1.16
C LEU A 159 -15.81 14.71 -1.90
N VAL A 160 -15.76 14.67 -3.23
CA VAL A 160 -16.86 14.15 -4.06
C VAL A 160 -16.88 12.62 -3.99
N PRO A 161 -17.91 11.97 -3.44
CA PRO A 161 -17.95 10.52 -3.34
C PRO A 161 -18.00 9.87 -4.73
N LEU A 162 -17.14 8.87 -4.94
CA LEU A 162 -17.20 7.97 -6.08
C LEU A 162 -17.56 6.57 -5.60
N ASN A 163 -18.73 6.10 -6.05
CA ASN A 163 -19.20 4.76 -5.77
C ASN A 163 -18.43 3.77 -6.66
N SER A 164 -17.31 3.26 -6.16
CA SER A 164 -16.57 2.18 -6.79
C SER A 164 -16.85 0.85 -6.10
N ALA A 165 -16.87 -0.24 -6.88
CA ALA A 165 -16.86 -1.58 -6.30
C ALA A 165 -15.61 -1.75 -5.42
N VAL A 166 -15.77 -2.43 -4.28
CA VAL A 166 -14.67 -2.70 -3.35
C VAL A 166 -14.20 -4.14 -3.57
N PRO A 167 -12.95 -4.37 -4.02
CA PRO A 167 -12.44 -5.73 -4.19
C PRO A 167 -12.50 -6.53 -2.88
N LEU A 168 -12.82 -7.82 -2.96
CA LEU A 168 -12.90 -8.70 -1.78
C LEU A 168 -11.57 -8.75 -1.00
N SER A 169 -10.44 -8.65 -1.70
CA SER A 169 -9.10 -8.56 -1.11
C SER A 169 -8.95 -7.36 -0.18
N ASP A 170 -9.46 -6.19 -0.60
CA ASP A 170 -9.43 -4.96 0.18
C ASP A 170 -10.33 -5.07 1.41
N VAL A 171 -11.56 -5.59 1.23
CA VAL A 171 -12.48 -5.85 2.36
C VAL A 171 -11.85 -6.79 3.37
N THR A 172 -11.28 -7.91 2.92
CA THR A 172 -10.64 -8.91 3.80
C THR A 172 -9.45 -8.30 4.54
N CYS A 173 -8.64 -7.48 3.86
CA CYS A 173 -7.52 -6.77 4.48
C CYS A 173 -8.00 -5.77 5.54
N PHE A 174 -9.05 -5.00 5.23
CA PHE A 174 -9.65 -4.03 6.14
C PHE A 174 -10.20 -4.71 7.40
N ILE A 175 -11.00 -5.76 7.23
CA ILE A 175 -11.57 -6.55 8.34
C ILE A 175 -10.46 -7.14 9.21
N ARG A 176 -9.43 -7.74 8.59
CA ARG A 176 -8.30 -8.31 9.33
C ARG A 176 -7.56 -7.26 10.15
N LYS A 177 -7.32 -6.07 9.58
CA LYS A 177 -6.70 -4.95 10.31
C LYS A 177 -7.57 -4.48 11.48
N HIS A 178 -8.89 -4.39 11.27
CA HIS A 178 -9.83 -4.00 12.31
C HIS A 178 -9.86 -5.02 13.46
N ILE A 179 -9.98 -6.31 13.15
CA ILE A 179 -9.93 -7.39 14.15
C ILE A 179 -8.61 -7.35 14.93
N ASN A 180 -7.47 -7.21 14.25
CA ASN A 180 -6.17 -7.14 14.91
C ASN A 180 -6.06 -5.91 15.82
N LYS A 181 -6.61 -4.76 15.42
CA LYS A 181 -6.65 -3.56 16.25
C LYS A 181 -7.50 -3.78 17.51
N MET A 182 -8.70 -4.35 17.36
CA MET A 182 -9.58 -4.67 18.48
C MET A 182 -8.91 -5.67 19.42
N TRP A 183 -8.24 -6.69 18.87
CA TRP A 183 -7.50 -7.67 19.66
C TRP A 183 -6.36 -7.01 20.42
N GLN A 184 -5.62 -6.10 19.78
CA GLN A 184 -4.55 -5.33 20.45
C GLN A 184 -5.11 -4.48 21.60
N GLN A 185 -6.25 -3.79 21.39
CA GLN A 185 -6.89 -3.00 22.45
C GLN A 185 -7.32 -3.86 23.64
N LEU A 186 -7.94 -5.02 23.39
CA LEU A 186 -8.28 -5.96 24.46
C LEU A 186 -7.05 -6.51 25.16
N TRP A 187 -5.97 -6.72 24.42
CA TRP A 187 -4.70 -7.19 24.94
C TRP A 187 -4.03 -6.14 25.83
N ASP A 188 -4.09 -4.87 25.45
CA ASP A 188 -3.54 -3.76 26.22
C ASP A 188 -4.24 -3.54 27.56
N LEU A 189 -5.49 -4.01 27.71
CA LEU A 189 -6.21 -4.02 29.00
C LEU A 189 -5.71 -5.12 29.95
N GLN A 190 -4.86 -6.05 29.50
CA GLN A 190 -4.38 -7.17 30.31
C GLN A 190 -3.13 -6.81 31.12
N GLU A 191 -3.15 -5.69 31.86
CA GLU A 191 -1.99 -5.13 32.57
C GLU A 191 -1.36 -6.09 33.60
N GLN A 192 -2.17 -6.97 34.22
CA GLN A 192 -1.70 -7.97 35.18
C GLN A 192 -1.35 -9.32 34.56
N ASN A 193 -1.44 -9.44 33.23
CA ASN A 193 -1.13 -10.67 32.52
C ASN A 193 0.38 -10.75 32.26
N LYS A 194 1.03 -11.77 32.81
CA LYS A 194 2.45 -12.07 32.57
C LYS A 194 2.81 -12.07 31.07
N LEU A 195 1.94 -12.64 30.23
CA LEU A 195 2.20 -12.73 28.80
C LEU A 195 2.13 -11.37 28.11
N HIS A 196 1.29 -10.43 28.59
CA HIS A 196 1.24 -9.06 28.07
C HIS A 196 2.54 -8.33 28.35
N SER A 197 3.07 -8.42 29.57
CA SER A 197 4.37 -7.82 29.92
C SER A 197 5.54 -8.30 29.05
N LEU A 198 5.47 -9.54 28.55
CA LEU A 198 6.50 -10.14 27.68
C LEU A 198 6.27 -9.85 26.19
N LYS A 199 5.01 -9.57 25.82
CA LYS A 199 4.60 -9.37 24.43
C LYS A 199 3.51 -8.31 24.38
N PRO A 200 3.85 -7.02 24.55
CA PRO A 200 2.85 -5.95 24.52
C PRO A 200 2.18 -5.85 23.14
N PHE A 201 2.93 -6.11 22.06
CA PHE A 201 2.40 -6.05 20.69
C PHE A 201 2.10 -7.44 20.13
N LEU A 202 0.85 -7.62 19.69
CA LEU A 202 0.38 -8.79 18.99
C LEU A 202 1.03 -8.90 17.61
N GLY A 203 1.41 -10.11 17.24
CA GLY A 203 2.16 -10.39 16.02
C GLY A 203 3.03 -11.63 16.19
N ARG A 204 3.64 -12.11 15.10
CA ARG A 204 4.55 -13.26 15.20
C ARG A 204 5.86 -12.82 15.84
N TRP A 205 6.38 -13.65 16.74
CA TRP A 205 7.79 -13.53 17.10
C TRP A 205 8.67 -14.07 15.97
N PRO A 206 9.92 -13.60 15.85
CA PRO A 206 10.90 -14.24 14.98
C PRO A 206 11.02 -15.71 15.39
N GLY A 207 10.69 -16.60 14.46
CA GLY A 207 10.78 -18.03 14.64
C GLY A 207 12.17 -18.53 14.28
N VAL A 208 12.63 -19.58 14.96
CA VAL A 208 13.85 -20.30 14.57
C VAL A 208 13.46 -21.43 13.62
N PRO A 209 14.15 -21.63 12.48
CA PRO A 209 13.79 -22.65 11.48
C PRO A 209 13.88 -24.10 12.00
N VAL A 210 14.36 -24.30 13.24
CA VAL A 210 14.41 -25.60 13.92
C VAL A 210 13.37 -25.65 15.03
N ARG A 211 12.33 -26.47 14.85
CA ARG A 211 11.21 -26.62 15.80
C ARG A 211 11.66 -26.82 17.25
N ARG A 212 12.67 -27.67 17.49
CA ARG A 212 13.19 -27.93 18.84
C ARG A 212 13.75 -26.66 19.50
N LYS A 213 14.49 -25.84 18.74
CA LYS A 213 15.06 -24.57 19.23
C LYS A 213 13.96 -23.53 19.45
N ASP A 214 12.98 -23.47 18.56
CA ASP A 214 11.85 -22.53 18.66
C ASP A 214 10.96 -22.80 19.90
N VAL A 215 10.74 -24.08 20.22
CA VAL A 215 10.05 -24.49 21.46
C VAL A 215 10.84 -24.08 22.70
N ILE A 216 12.16 -24.31 22.72
CA ILE A 216 13.02 -23.92 23.84
C ILE A 216 12.98 -22.39 24.02
N LEU A 217 13.14 -21.63 22.93
CA LEU A 217 13.12 -20.18 22.95
C LEU A 217 11.77 -19.64 23.43
N THR A 218 10.66 -20.21 22.97
CA THR A 218 9.31 -19.83 23.40
C THR A 218 9.12 -20.09 24.90
N ARG A 219 9.56 -21.26 25.40
CA ARG A 219 9.51 -21.61 26.83
C ARG A 219 10.34 -20.65 27.66
N LEU A 220 11.55 -20.30 27.20
CA LEU A 220 12.41 -19.32 27.87
C LEU A 220 11.74 -17.94 27.93
N ARG A 221 11.19 -17.45 26.81
CA ARG A 221 10.47 -16.15 26.74
C ARG A 221 9.34 -16.08 27.76
N ILE A 222 8.53 -17.13 27.90
CA ILE A 222 7.42 -17.17 28.87
C ILE A 222 7.84 -17.59 30.29
N GLY A 223 9.14 -17.78 30.53
CA GLY A 223 9.69 -18.21 31.81
C GLY A 223 9.20 -19.59 32.26
N HIS A 224 8.92 -20.48 31.32
CA HIS A 224 8.54 -21.88 31.56
C HIS A 224 9.80 -22.75 31.61
N THR A 225 10.17 -23.15 32.81
CA THR A 225 11.34 -23.99 33.13
C THR A 225 10.87 -25.20 33.93
N ARG A 226 11.75 -26.17 34.18
CA ARG A 226 11.46 -27.32 35.07
C ARG A 226 10.96 -26.86 36.46
N PHE A 227 11.52 -25.78 36.99
CA PHE A 227 11.20 -25.26 38.32
C PHE A 227 9.89 -24.47 38.35
N THR A 228 9.57 -23.75 37.27
CA THR A 228 8.33 -22.96 37.18
C THR A 228 7.15 -23.74 36.62
N HIS A 229 7.36 -24.93 36.06
CA HIS A 229 6.32 -25.77 35.43
C HIS A 229 5.17 -26.08 36.39
N LYS A 230 5.46 -26.52 37.62
CA LYS A 230 4.41 -26.89 38.59
C LYS A 230 3.56 -25.70 39.02
N HIS A 231 4.21 -24.57 39.32
CA HIS A 231 3.52 -23.32 39.62
C HIS A 231 2.67 -22.80 38.46
N LEU A 232 3.19 -22.82 37.23
CA LEU A 232 2.51 -22.26 36.05
C LEU A 232 1.36 -23.13 35.52
N LEU A 233 1.40 -24.46 35.71
CA LEU A 233 0.38 -25.38 35.17
C LEU A 233 -0.56 -25.97 36.22
N PHE A 234 -0.12 -26.11 37.47
CA PHE A 234 -0.92 -26.71 38.55
C PHE A 234 -1.28 -25.71 39.65
N ALA A 235 -0.97 -24.42 39.46
CA ALA A 235 -1.22 -23.35 40.44
C ALA A 235 -0.62 -23.60 41.84
N GLU A 236 0.42 -24.44 41.94
CA GLU A 236 1.18 -24.65 43.17
C GLU A 236 1.90 -23.36 43.60
N THR A 237 2.39 -23.31 44.85
CA THR A 237 3.12 -22.15 45.37
C THR A 237 4.33 -21.80 44.50
N ALA A 238 4.54 -20.49 44.27
CA ALA A 238 5.67 -20.03 43.48
C ALA A 238 6.99 -20.42 44.17
N PRO A 239 7.96 -21.03 43.47
CA PRO A 239 9.23 -21.37 44.09
C PRO A 239 9.96 -20.09 44.55
N ILE A 240 10.63 -20.16 45.69
CA ILE A 240 11.25 -19.01 46.39
C ILE A 240 12.19 -18.20 45.46
N TYR A 241 12.84 -18.86 44.51
CA TYR A 241 13.73 -18.25 43.51
C TYR A 241 13.04 -17.64 42.28
N ALA A 242 11.73 -17.82 42.10
CA ALA A 242 10.97 -17.26 40.96
C ALA A 242 10.78 -15.74 41.05
N LEU A 243 10.83 -15.17 42.25
CA LEU A 243 10.83 -13.71 42.45
C LEU A 243 12.11 -13.07 41.89
N HIS A 244 13.26 -13.73 42.01
CA HIS A 244 14.53 -13.27 41.42
C HIS A 244 14.67 -13.60 39.92
N ALA A 245 13.99 -14.65 39.42
CA ALA A 245 14.04 -15.03 38.01
C ALA A 245 13.31 -14.06 37.06
N LYS A 246 12.46 -13.15 37.58
CA LYS A 246 11.87 -12.06 36.79
C LYS A 246 12.94 -11.13 36.19
N HIS A 247 14.07 -10.94 36.88
CA HIS A 247 15.18 -10.12 36.37
C HIS A 247 16.13 -10.87 35.43
N LEU A 248 16.30 -12.19 35.57
CA LEU A 248 17.26 -12.95 34.77
C LEU A 248 16.83 -13.16 33.29
N ILE A 249 15.53 -13.21 33.02
CA ILE A 249 15.02 -13.41 31.64
C ILE A 249 15.08 -12.10 30.84
N GLN A 250 15.11 -10.95 31.52
CA GLN A 250 15.19 -9.63 30.89
C GLN A 250 16.56 -9.35 30.26
N PHE A 251 17.61 -10.10 30.64
CA PHE A 251 18.98 -9.90 30.17
C PHE A 251 19.40 -10.76 28.96
N PHE A 252 18.56 -11.69 28.49
CA PHE A 252 18.94 -12.62 27.40
C PHE A 252 18.10 -12.54 26.13
N ILE A 253 17.22 -11.54 26.00
CA ILE A 253 16.28 -11.46 24.87
C ILE A 253 16.24 -10.04 24.28
N PHE A 254 17.43 -9.52 23.94
CA PHE A 254 17.60 -8.55 22.85
C PHE A 254 18.54 -9.15 21.81
#